data_AF-A0A938M8U6-F1
#
_entry.id   AF-A0A938M8U6-F1
#
_cell.length_a   1.000
_cell.length_b   1.000
_cell.length_c   1.000
_cell.angle_alpha   90.00
_cell.angle_beta   90.00
_cell.angle_gamma   90.00
#
_symmetry.space_group_name_H-M   'P 1'
#
loop_
_entity.id
_entity.type
_entity.pdbx_description
1 polymer ?
#
loop_
_entity_poly.entity_id
_entity_poly.type
_entity_poly.pdbx_seq_one_letter_code
_entity_poly.pdbx_strand_id
1 'polypeptide(L)' 'MSDDPLQRCQELLGYSFRDPALLEIALTHSSSRTDQRPSNERLEFLGDAILGMAV' A
#
# COMPACT_ATOMS: atom_id res chain seq x y z
N MET A 1 16.01 7.68 14.68
CA MET A 1 14.98 6.73 14.22
C MET A 1 13.96 7.58 13.51
N SER A 2 13.79 7.40 12.20
CA SER A 2 12.85 8.22 11.44
C SER A 2 11.44 7.92 11.94
N ASP A 3 10.75 8.91 12.52
CA ASP A 3 9.35 8.79 12.98
C ASP A 3 8.33 8.68 11.83
N ASP A 4 8.77 8.30 10.63
CA ASP A 4 7.91 8.12 9.47
C ASP A 4 7.28 6.71 9.50
N PRO A 5 5.95 6.61 9.69
CA PRO A 5 5.26 5.32 9.71
C PRO A 5 5.40 4.54 8.40
N LEU A 6 5.53 5.21 7.24
CA LEU A 6 5.73 4.51 5.97
C LEU A 6 7.08 3.82 5.93
N GLN A 7 8.14 4.52 6.33
CA GLN A 7 9.49 3.96 6.41
C GLN A 7 9.53 2.74 7.35
N ARG A 8 8.89 2.84 8.51
CA ARG A 8 8.79 1.72 9.45
C ARG A 8 8.04 0.52 8.86
N CYS A 9 6.96 0.75 8.11
CA CYS A 9 6.25 -0.32 7.41
C CYS A 9 7.13 -1.02 6.38
N GLN A 10 7.91 -0.28 5.58
CA GLN A 10 8.84 -0.87 4.60
C GLN A 10 9.90 -1.74 5.26
N GLU A 11 10.44 -1.31 6.40
CA GLU A 11 11.41 -2.08 7.19
C GLU A 11 10.80 -3.38 7.72
N LEU A 12 9.57 -3.33 8.24
CA LEU A 12 8.84 -4.51 8.72
C LEU A 12 8.49 -5.49 7.60
N LEU A 13 8.16 -4.99 6.41
CA LEU A 13 7.88 -5.81 5.23
C LEU A 13 9.15 -6.40 4.61
N GLY A 14 10.33 -5.88 4.95
CA GLY A 14 11.58 -6.23 4.28
C GLY A 14 11.61 -5.82 2.80
N TYR A 15 10.75 -4.87 2.41
CA TYR A 15 10.58 -4.42 1.04
C TYR A 15 10.50 -2.90 0.98
N SER A 16 11.44 -2.29 0.25
CA SER A 16 11.41 -0.85 -0.04
C SER A 16 10.64 -0.59 -1.32
N PHE A 17 9.55 0.16 -1.22
CA PHE A 17 8.78 0.55 -2.40
C PHE A 17 9.60 1.52 -3.23
N ARG A 18 9.60 1.31 -4.56
CA ARG A 18 10.19 2.28 -5.50
C ARG A 18 9.44 3.61 -5.47
N ASP A 19 8.12 3.54 -5.26
CA ASP A 19 7.24 4.68 -5.12
C ASP A 19 6.48 4.57 -3.77
N PRO A 20 6.86 5.37 -2.75
CA PRO A 20 6.18 5.38 -1.45
C PRO A 20 4.69 5.72 -1.52
N ALA A 21 4.24 6.43 -2.56
CA ALA A 21 2.82 6.75 -2.74
C ALA A 21 1.96 5.48 -2.92
N LEU A 22 2.52 4.41 -3.50
CA LEU A 22 1.82 3.14 -3.62
C LEU A 22 1.56 2.50 -2.25
N LEU A 23 2.51 2.61 -1.32
CA LEU A 23 2.33 2.13 0.05
C LEU A 23 1.30 2.98 0.79
N GLU A 24 1.31 4.31 0.59
CA GLU A 24 0.29 5.20 1.16
C GLU A 24 -1.13 4.83 0.66
N ILE A 25 -1.29 4.58 -0.64
CA ILE A 25 -2.57 4.15 -1.24
C ILE A 25 -2.98 2.79 -0.69
N ALA A 26 -2.06 1.82 -0.61
CA ALA A 26 -2.34 0.48 -0.08
C ALA A 26 -2.82 0.50 1.39
N LEU A 27 -2.36 1.48 2.17
CA LEU A 27 -2.76 1.69 3.56
C LEU A 27 -4.00 2.60 3.72
N THR A 28 -4.57 3.11 2.62
CA THR A 28 -5.75 3.97 2.65
C THR A 28 -7.03 3.16 2.48
N HIS A 29 -7.80 3.02 3.57
CA HIS A 29 -9.12 2.40 3.54
C HIS A 29 -10.15 3.26 2.79
N SER A 30 -11.20 2.65 2.24
CA SER A 30 -12.25 3.33 1.45
C SER A 30 -12.95 4.46 2.22
N SER A 31 -13.12 4.31 3.55
CA SER A 31 -13.68 5.34 4.43
C SER A 31 -12.82 6.60 4.58
N SER A 32 -11.55 6.51 4.23
CA SER A 32 -10.55 7.59 4.40
C SER A 32 -10.06 8.15 3.05
N ARG A 33 -10.71 7.76 1.94
CA ARG A 33 -10.42 8.24 0.59
C ARG A 33 -10.71 9.72 0.44
N THR A 34 -9.88 10.41 -0.34
CA THR A 34 -10.15 11.75 -0.84
C THR A 34 -9.90 11.81 -2.34
N ASP A 35 -10.31 12.88 -3.02
CA ASP A 35 -10.03 13.07 -4.46
C ASP A 35 -8.52 13.04 -4.78
N GLN A 36 -7.69 13.45 -3.82
CA GLN A 36 -6.23 13.46 -3.96
C GLN A 36 -5.55 12.18 -3.44
N ARG A 37 -6.27 11.33 -2.70
CA ARG A 37 -5.75 10.08 -2.12
C ARG A 37 -6.74 8.94 -2.38
N PRO A 38 -6.56 8.19 -3.48
CA PRO A 38 -7.41 7.04 -3.77
C PRO A 38 -7.21 5.97 -2.69
N SER A 39 -8.23 5.13 -2.48
CA SER A 39 -8.12 4.00 -1.55
C SER A 39 -7.41 2.80 -2.18
N ASN A 40 -7.14 1.81 -1.34
CA ASN A 40 -6.51 0.55 -1.71
C ASN A 40 -7.34 -0.38 -2.60
N GLU A 41 -8.67 -0.24 -2.70
CA GLU A 41 -9.56 -1.14 -3.47
C GLU A 41 -9.05 -1.59 -4.86
N ARG A 42 -8.48 -0.66 -5.65
CA ARG A 42 -7.93 -1.02 -6.97
C ARG A 42 -6.68 -1.89 -6.88
N LEU A 43 -5.84 -1.64 -5.87
CA LEU A 43 -4.65 -2.44 -5.60
C LEU A 43 -5.02 -3.79 -4.99
N GLU A 44 -6.04 -3.83 -4.13
CA GLU A 44 -6.59 -5.07 -3.57
C GLU A 44 -7.09 -5.99 -4.67
N PHE A 45 -7.94 -5.48 -5.57
CA PHE A 45 -8.43 -6.25 -6.71
C PHE A 45 -7.31 -6.83 -7.59
N LEU A 46 -6.27 -6.03 -7.89
CA LEU A 46 -5.12 -6.51 -8.64
C LEU A 46 -4.30 -7.54 -7.83
N GLY A 47 -4.12 -7.29 -6.55
CA GLY A 47 -3.41 -8.17 -5.63
C GLY A 47 -4.04 -9.55 -5.53
N ASP A 48 -5.37 -9.62 -5.43
CA ASP A 48 -6.12 -10.88 -5.40
C ASP A 48 -5.88 -11.71 -6.67
N ALA A 49 -5.92 -11.07 -7.84
CA ALA A 49 -5.66 -11.75 -9.12
C ALA A 49 -4.22 -12.28 -9.23
N ILE A 50 -3.24 -11.51 -8.74
CA ILE A 50 -1.83 -11.93 -8.75
C ILE A 50 -1.60 -13.06 -7.74
N LEU A 51 -2.13 -12.94 -6.53
CA LEU A 51 -2.00 -13.97 -5.51
C LEU A 51 -2.64 -15.26 -6.00
N GLY A 52 -3.87 -15.22 -6.53
CA GLY A 52 -4.54 -16.40 -7.07
C GLY A 52 -3.86 -17.05 -8.28
N MET A 53 -2.92 -16.36 -8.94
CA MET A 53 -2.06 -16.95 -9.98
C MET A 53 -0.79 -17.57 -9.37
N ALA A 54 -0.23 -16.93 -8.34
CA ALA A 54 1.07 -17.27 -7.79
C ALA A 54 1.02 -18.44 -6.79
N VAL A 55 -0.14 -18.69 -6.18
CA VAL A 55 -0.34 -19.76 -5.18
C VAL A 55 -1.19 -20.91 -5.67
#